data_AF-A0A437RLS8-F1
#
_entry.id   AF-A0A437RLS8-F1
#
_cell.length_a   1.000
_cell.length_b   1.000
_cell.length_c   1.000
_cell.angle_alpha   90.00
_cell.angle_beta   90.00
_cell.angle_gamma   90.00
#
_symmetry.space_group_name_H-M   'P 1'
#
loop_
_entity.id
_entity.type
_entity.pdbx_description
1 polymer ?
#
loop_
_entity_poly.entity_id
_entity_poly.type
_entity_poly.pdbx_seq_one_letter_code
_entity_poly.pdbx_strand_id
1 'polypeptide(L)'
;MSKNGKSQLALMLLGMRRQREPHGFHPNSAAQQRTRSELMSDRKSLASFSGAYALGLALFSTAWVAQAAPITWGAVQNETGNAAEIITGGSLHGAVRAGSASSVSVNGVSFAGVSGFSGGVVSFGSAPIKLYGMEEDIASYGSAPGSWGSYGSLVSAGGFRGSNIPNCSIQSGTCPYIEIANLTIGQAYDVQILESFWNYNWATQFSDGSGNSVTLNQGAPAAPFGSTASSVPQYVVGRFTADQATQRIYMNSTTDHVVFTAMQVRTANPVPEPTTLLLVSAALMGVGVASRRARRCSPATAG
;
A
#
# COMPACT_ATOMS: atom_id res chain seq x y z
N MET A 1 7.85 -49.63 -41.04
CA MET A 1 7.22 -50.93 -40.69
C MET A 1 7.50 -51.22 -39.22
N SER A 2 6.53 -51.81 -38.52
CA SER A 2 6.46 -52.14 -37.07
C SER A 2 5.98 -50.98 -36.17
N LYS A 3 4.67 -50.83 -35.90
CA LYS A 3 3.67 -51.63 -35.14
C LYS A 3 3.61 -51.28 -33.64
N ASN A 4 2.55 -50.53 -33.30
CA ASN A 4 1.57 -50.74 -32.23
C ASN A 4 2.00 -50.94 -30.75
N GLY A 5 1.42 -50.09 -29.89
CA GLY A 5 1.06 -50.40 -28.49
C GLY A 5 0.28 -49.22 -27.88
N LYS A 6 -1.03 -49.08 -28.11
CA LYS A 6 -2.16 -49.58 -27.28
C LYS A 6 -2.13 -49.18 -25.80
N SER A 7 -2.91 -48.12 -25.52
CA SER A 7 -4.00 -48.02 -24.53
C SER A 7 -3.91 -48.77 -23.20
N GLN A 8 -3.95 -48.03 -22.09
CA GLN A 8 -4.56 -48.47 -20.83
C GLN A 8 -5.38 -47.32 -20.25
N LEU A 9 -6.70 -47.53 -20.27
CA LEU A 9 -7.77 -46.70 -19.73
C LEU A 9 -8.03 -47.24 -18.32
N ALA A 10 -7.90 -46.42 -17.27
CA ALA A 10 -8.22 -46.83 -15.91
C ALA A 10 -9.48 -46.10 -15.42
N LEU A 11 -10.58 -46.85 -15.46
CA LEU A 11 -11.91 -46.54 -14.97
C LEU A 11 -12.09 -47.24 -13.60
N MET A 12 -12.36 -46.51 -12.52
CA MET A 12 -12.89 -47.05 -11.25
C MET A 12 -13.70 -45.94 -10.55
N LEU A 13 -15.02 -45.87 -10.73
CA LEU A 13 -16.12 -46.55 -10.01
C LEU A 13 -16.28 -46.20 -8.51
N LEU A 14 -17.34 -45.42 -8.26
CA LEU A 14 -18.34 -45.48 -7.18
C LEU A 14 -17.89 -45.83 -5.75
N GLY A 15 -18.09 -44.85 -4.86
CA GLY A 15 -18.19 -45.03 -3.41
C GLY A 15 -19.27 -44.13 -2.79
N MET A 16 -20.51 -44.20 -3.28
CA MET A 16 -21.68 -43.62 -2.60
C MET A 16 -22.07 -44.50 -1.41
N ARG A 17 -21.98 -44.00 -0.18
CA ARG A 17 -22.74 -44.56 0.96
C ARG A 17 -23.14 -43.51 1.98
N ARG A 18 -24.46 -43.43 2.17
CA ARG A 18 -25.24 -42.66 3.16
C ARG A 18 -24.91 -43.02 4.61
N GLN A 19 -25.01 -42.04 5.52
CA GLN A 19 -25.67 -42.15 6.83
C GLN A 19 -26.25 -40.77 7.18
N ARG A 20 -27.57 -40.59 7.13
CA ARG A 20 -28.56 -40.69 8.24
C ARG A 20 -28.52 -39.48 9.21
N GLU A 21 -29.57 -38.66 9.10
CA GLU A 21 -30.18 -37.79 10.14
C GLU A 21 -30.55 -38.62 11.42
N PRO A 22 -31.15 -38.09 12.53
CA PRO A 22 -31.86 -36.80 12.71
C PRO A 22 -31.82 -36.16 14.14
N HIS A 23 -32.59 -35.06 14.28
CA HIS A 23 -33.31 -34.56 15.48
C HIS A 23 -32.62 -33.75 16.60
N GLY A 24 -33.31 -32.66 16.96
CA GLY A 24 -33.47 -32.18 18.35
C GLY A 24 -33.15 -30.69 18.53
N PHE A 25 -34.17 -29.82 18.69
CA PHE A 25 -34.58 -29.22 19.99
C PHE A 25 -33.55 -28.20 20.54
N HIS A 26 -33.81 -26.91 20.77
CA HIS A 26 -34.93 -26.23 21.42
C HIS A 26 -34.88 -24.70 21.15
N PRO A 27 -36.03 -24.01 21.13
CA PRO A 27 -36.14 -22.56 21.34
C PRO A 27 -36.33 -22.24 22.83
N ASN A 28 -35.63 -21.21 23.33
CA ASN A 28 -35.95 -20.45 24.56
C ASN A 28 -35.63 -18.99 24.22
N SER A 29 -36.56 -18.03 24.12
CA SER A 29 -37.57 -17.54 25.08
C SER A 29 -36.98 -17.24 26.46
N ALA A 30 -36.62 -15.99 26.72
CA ALA A 30 -37.11 -15.21 27.86
C ALA A 30 -36.37 -13.88 28.04
N ALA A 31 -37.17 -12.84 28.24
CA ALA A 31 -36.95 -11.77 29.20
C ALA A 31 -35.81 -10.75 28.95
N GLN A 32 -36.19 -9.59 28.41
CA GLN A 32 -36.01 -8.33 29.15
C GLN A 32 -36.91 -7.21 28.59
N GLN A 33 -38.19 -7.28 28.96
CA GLN A 33 -38.98 -6.08 29.19
C GLN A 33 -38.72 -5.60 30.62
N ARG A 34 -38.17 -4.40 30.78
CA ARG A 34 -38.43 -3.50 31.92
C ARG A 34 -38.67 -2.11 31.32
N THR A 35 -39.93 -1.70 31.16
CA THR A 35 -40.63 -0.71 32.02
C THR A 35 -39.76 0.52 32.29
N ARG A 36 -39.96 1.65 31.59
CA ARG A 36 -41.03 2.65 31.77
C ARG A 36 -41.06 3.23 33.20
N SER A 37 -40.89 4.55 33.24
CA SER A 37 -41.34 5.53 34.25
C SER A 37 -40.77 5.50 35.67
N GLU A 38 -39.80 6.37 35.92
CA GLU A 38 -39.76 7.26 37.10
C GLU A 38 -39.44 8.67 36.56
N LEU A 39 -40.43 9.54 36.34
CA LEU A 39 -40.93 10.55 37.31
C LEU A 39 -39.76 11.27 38.00
N MET A 40 -39.36 12.44 37.50
CA MET A 40 -39.83 13.73 38.02
C MET A 40 -39.99 13.76 39.55
N SER A 41 -38.95 14.20 40.26
CA SER A 41 -39.00 15.25 41.29
C SER A 41 -37.65 15.30 42.01
N ASP A 42 -36.86 16.34 41.80
CA ASP A 42 -36.71 17.30 42.88
C ASP A 42 -35.99 18.57 42.44
N ARG A 43 -36.69 19.68 42.70
CA ARG A 43 -36.19 21.04 42.63
C ARG A 43 -35.32 21.31 43.86
N LYS A 44 -34.42 22.27 43.67
CA LYS A 44 -33.77 23.15 44.68
C LYS A 44 -32.40 22.68 45.19
N SER A 45 -31.35 23.20 44.54
CA SER A 45 -30.29 23.88 45.28
C SER A 45 -29.62 24.92 44.36
N LEU A 46 -30.08 26.17 44.51
CA LEU A 46 -29.33 27.35 44.13
C LEU A 46 -28.31 27.58 45.25
N ALA A 47 -27.06 27.16 45.03
CA ALA A 47 -25.93 27.59 45.83
C ALA A 47 -24.81 28.00 44.87
N SER A 48 -24.64 29.32 44.80
CA SER A 48 -23.46 30.07 44.38
C SER A 48 -22.16 29.26 44.40
N PHE A 49 -21.55 29.08 43.23
CA PHE A 49 -20.10 28.91 43.10
C PHE A 49 -19.62 29.76 41.91
N SER A 50 -19.35 31.02 42.21
CA SER A 50 -18.42 31.84 41.44
C SER A 50 -17.01 31.32 41.71
N GLY A 51 -16.30 30.84 40.69
CA GLY A 51 -14.87 30.52 40.82
C GLY A 51 -14.39 29.48 39.82
N ALA A 52 -13.39 29.87 39.02
CA ALA A 52 -12.70 29.08 38.00
C ALA A 52 -13.50 28.77 36.74
N TYR A 53 -13.44 29.69 35.77
CA TYR A 53 -13.32 29.33 34.36
C TYR A 53 -12.03 28.51 34.17
N ALA A 54 -12.05 27.25 34.63
CA ALA A 54 -11.07 26.28 34.19
C ALA A 54 -11.34 26.08 32.71
N LEU A 55 -10.40 26.52 31.88
CA LEU A 55 -10.26 26.12 30.49
C LEU A 55 -10.28 24.58 30.44
N GLY A 56 -11.47 24.02 30.34
CA GLY A 56 -11.70 22.67 29.87
C GLY A 56 -11.44 22.64 28.38
N LEU A 57 -10.17 22.83 27.98
CA LEU A 57 -9.68 22.19 26.76
C LEU A 57 -9.76 20.69 27.07
N ALA A 58 -10.95 20.12 26.88
CA ALA A 58 -11.08 18.72 26.61
C ALA A 58 -10.24 18.49 25.35
N LEU A 59 -8.99 18.09 25.58
CA LEU A 59 -8.18 17.40 24.60
C LEU A 59 -9.00 16.18 24.22
N PHE A 60 -9.88 16.36 23.24
CA PHE A 60 -10.35 15.28 22.39
C PHE A 60 -9.11 14.78 21.67
N SER A 61 -8.30 13.99 22.39
CA SER A 61 -7.43 12.98 21.81
C SER A 61 -8.39 11.97 21.18
N THR A 62 -8.95 12.38 20.05
CA THR A 62 -9.39 11.45 19.03
C THR A 62 -8.20 10.53 18.85
N ALA A 63 -8.37 9.26 19.21
CA ALA A 63 -7.41 8.25 18.84
C ALA A 63 -7.45 8.23 17.31
N TRP A 64 -6.58 9.03 16.70
CA TRP A 64 -6.29 8.94 15.29
C TRP A 64 -5.73 7.55 15.14
N VAL A 65 -6.58 6.64 14.68
CA VAL A 65 -6.12 5.35 14.21
C VAL A 65 -5.07 5.70 13.17
N ALA A 66 -3.83 5.32 13.45
CA ALA A 66 -2.66 5.55 12.64
C ALA A 66 -2.93 5.04 11.21
N GLN A 67 -3.51 5.90 10.37
CA GLN A 67 -3.80 5.62 8.98
C GLN A 67 -2.49 5.79 8.22
N ALA A 68 -2.22 4.92 7.25
CA ALA A 68 -1.04 5.09 6.42
C ALA A 68 -1.21 6.35 5.57
N ALA A 69 -0.12 7.07 5.32
CA ALA A 69 -0.17 8.29 4.52
C ALA A 69 -0.81 8.00 3.15
N PRO A 70 -1.73 8.86 2.67
CA PRO A 70 -2.34 8.69 1.37
C PRO A 70 -1.29 8.67 0.25
N ILE A 71 -1.41 7.71 -0.67
CA ILE A 71 -0.52 7.60 -1.83
C ILE A 71 -1.24 8.12 -3.07
N THR A 72 -0.66 9.14 -3.69
CA THR A 72 -1.07 9.60 -5.02
C THR A 72 -0.37 8.77 -6.07
N TRP A 73 -1.09 7.85 -6.72
CA TRP A 73 -0.57 7.00 -7.79
C TRP A 73 -0.55 7.73 -9.14
N GLY A 74 0.55 7.60 -9.87
CA GLY A 74 0.64 7.98 -11.27
C GLY A 74 -0.10 7.00 -12.18
N ALA A 75 -0.09 7.30 -13.48
CA ALA A 75 -0.60 6.37 -14.49
C ALA A 75 0.32 5.14 -14.58
N VAL A 76 -0.29 3.95 -14.66
CA VAL A 76 0.42 2.70 -14.95
C VAL A 76 1.11 2.82 -16.30
N GLN A 77 2.39 2.44 -16.35
CA GLN A 77 3.20 2.45 -17.56
C GLN A 77 3.59 1.01 -17.92
N ASN A 78 3.63 0.72 -19.21
CA ASN A 78 4.30 -0.48 -19.70
C ASN A 78 5.81 -0.24 -19.69
N GLU A 79 6.56 -1.22 -19.24
CA GLU A 79 8.01 -1.20 -19.28
C GLU A 79 8.51 -1.31 -20.72
N THR A 80 9.59 -0.60 -21.05
CA THR A 80 10.24 -0.68 -22.36
C THR A 80 11.57 -1.42 -22.30
N GLY A 81 12.00 -1.82 -21.09
CA GLY A 81 13.31 -2.42 -20.84
C GLY A 81 14.43 -1.38 -20.75
N ASN A 82 14.09 -0.09 -20.80
CA ASN A 82 15.05 0.99 -20.70
C ASN A 82 15.40 1.24 -19.23
N ALA A 83 16.69 1.19 -18.88
CA ALA A 83 17.15 1.49 -17.53
C ALA A 83 16.70 2.88 -17.03
N ALA A 84 16.52 3.86 -17.93
CA ALA A 84 16.05 5.20 -17.57
C ALA A 84 14.64 5.24 -16.96
N GLU A 85 13.86 4.17 -17.05
CA GLU A 85 12.54 4.05 -16.38
C GLU A 85 12.67 3.89 -14.87
N ILE A 86 13.84 3.46 -14.37
CA ILE A 86 14.15 3.43 -12.94
C ILE A 86 14.42 4.85 -12.46
N ILE A 87 13.57 5.35 -11.55
CA ILE A 87 13.72 6.70 -11.00
C ILE A 87 15.04 6.82 -10.22
N THR A 88 15.78 7.89 -10.46
CA THR A 88 17.07 8.19 -9.80
C THR A 88 17.08 9.54 -9.07
N GLY A 89 16.01 10.32 -9.17
CA GLY A 89 15.84 11.56 -8.41
C GLY A 89 15.79 11.31 -6.90
N GLY A 90 16.30 12.26 -6.11
CA GLY A 90 16.34 12.15 -4.66
C GLY A 90 17.31 11.09 -4.11
N SER A 91 17.26 10.88 -2.81
CA SER A 91 18.10 9.91 -2.11
C SER A 91 17.40 8.55 -2.03
N LEU A 92 18.13 7.47 -2.28
CA LEU A 92 17.59 6.12 -2.19
C LEU A 92 17.30 5.78 -0.71
N HIS A 93 16.04 5.43 -0.42
CA HIS A 93 15.62 4.93 0.90
C HIS A 93 15.78 3.40 0.98
N GLY A 94 15.38 2.70 -0.08
CA GLY A 94 15.56 1.26 -0.22
C GLY A 94 15.13 0.77 -1.59
N ALA A 95 15.75 -0.32 -2.07
CA ALA A 95 15.37 -0.99 -3.32
C ALA A 95 15.50 -2.50 -3.13
N VAL A 96 14.48 -3.25 -3.51
CA VAL A 96 14.38 -4.69 -3.27
C VAL A 96 13.82 -5.43 -4.47
N ARG A 97 14.23 -6.69 -4.63
CA ARG A 97 13.72 -7.60 -5.65
C ARG A 97 13.51 -9.00 -5.09
N ALA A 98 12.44 -9.64 -5.52
CA ALA A 98 12.05 -11.00 -5.18
C ALA A 98 12.61 -12.02 -6.19
N GLY A 99 12.51 -13.31 -5.82
CA GLY A 99 12.84 -14.45 -6.68
C GLY A 99 14.34 -14.71 -6.90
N SER A 100 15.25 -13.92 -6.32
CA SER A 100 16.69 -14.13 -6.42
C SER A 100 17.43 -13.56 -5.22
N ALA A 101 18.29 -14.36 -4.58
CA ALA A 101 19.20 -13.87 -3.54
C ALA A 101 20.28 -12.90 -4.04
N SER A 102 20.47 -12.79 -5.37
CA SER A 102 21.49 -11.90 -5.93
C SER A 102 20.96 -10.49 -6.12
N SER A 103 21.74 -9.51 -5.65
CA SER A 103 21.48 -8.11 -5.96
C SER A 103 21.74 -7.80 -7.43
N VAL A 104 20.97 -6.85 -7.97
CA VAL A 104 21.15 -6.35 -9.35
C VAL A 104 21.07 -4.83 -9.36
N SER A 105 21.90 -4.22 -10.18
CA SER A 105 21.91 -2.78 -10.39
C SER A 105 21.31 -2.40 -11.73
N VAL A 106 20.33 -1.50 -11.72
CA VAL A 106 19.73 -0.91 -12.93
C VAL A 106 19.73 0.60 -12.76
N ASN A 107 20.27 1.32 -13.75
CA ASN A 107 20.38 2.79 -13.71
C ASN A 107 21.04 3.34 -12.44
N GLY A 108 22.06 2.63 -11.92
CA GLY A 108 22.75 3.00 -10.68
C GLY A 108 22.00 2.70 -9.38
N VAL A 109 20.79 2.12 -9.44
CA VAL A 109 20.04 1.66 -8.26
C VAL A 109 20.30 0.19 -8.02
N SER A 110 20.83 -0.16 -6.85
CA SER A 110 21.09 -1.55 -6.44
C SER A 110 19.87 -2.11 -5.70
N PHE A 111 19.22 -3.11 -6.29
CA PHE A 111 18.09 -3.81 -5.69
C PHE A 111 18.59 -5.00 -4.88
N ALA A 112 18.30 -5.01 -3.57
CA ALA A 112 18.63 -6.11 -2.68
C ALA A 112 17.77 -7.34 -3.02
N GLY A 113 18.41 -8.44 -3.37
CA GLY A 113 17.74 -9.68 -3.73
C GLY A 113 17.45 -10.56 -2.52
N VAL A 114 16.31 -11.24 -2.54
CA VAL A 114 16.06 -12.39 -1.69
C VAL A 114 15.38 -13.52 -2.49
N SER A 115 15.76 -14.75 -2.20
CA SER A 115 15.06 -15.96 -2.65
C SER A 115 14.65 -16.76 -1.42
N GLY A 116 13.36 -17.11 -1.34
CA GLY A 116 12.79 -17.74 -0.16
C GLY A 116 12.57 -16.81 1.04
N PHE A 117 11.77 -17.30 1.99
CA PHE A 117 11.39 -16.60 3.23
C PHE A 117 10.83 -17.59 4.25
N SER A 118 10.60 -17.12 5.48
CA SER A 118 10.10 -17.95 6.57
C SER A 118 8.98 -17.24 7.34
N GLY A 119 7.96 -17.98 7.76
CA GLY A 119 6.89 -17.45 8.61
C GLY A 119 6.04 -16.36 7.94
N GLY A 120 5.92 -16.38 6.60
CA GLY A 120 5.13 -15.41 5.84
C GLY A 120 5.70 -13.99 5.78
N VAL A 121 6.95 -13.80 6.24
CA VAL A 121 7.64 -12.50 6.21
C VAL A 121 8.89 -12.59 5.35
N VAL A 122 8.99 -11.70 4.37
CA VAL A 122 10.16 -11.56 3.50
C VAL A 122 10.99 -10.37 3.97
N SER A 123 12.28 -10.59 4.24
CA SER A 123 13.24 -9.55 4.62
C SER A 123 14.40 -9.49 3.63
N PHE A 124 14.70 -8.29 3.12
CA PHE A 124 15.72 -8.08 2.08
C PHE A 124 17.03 -7.54 2.67
N GLY A 125 17.69 -8.37 3.49
CA GLY A 125 18.92 -7.97 4.18
C GLY A 125 18.70 -6.73 5.06
N SER A 126 19.47 -5.66 4.81
CA SER A 126 19.38 -4.39 5.54
C SER A 126 18.40 -3.38 4.95
N ALA A 127 17.70 -3.71 3.86
CA ALA A 127 16.75 -2.77 3.26
C ALA A 127 15.58 -2.49 4.21
N PRO A 128 15.08 -1.24 4.31
CA PRO A 128 13.97 -0.88 5.20
C PRO A 128 12.61 -1.25 4.59
N ILE A 129 12.55 -2.34 3.83
CA ILE A 129 11.36 -2.81 3.13
C ILE A 129 11.16 -4.28 3.49
N LYS A 130 9.93 -4.64 3.86
CA LYS A 130 9.52 -6.02 4.16
C LYS A 130 8.20 -6.35 3.47
N LEU A 131 7.98 -7.63 3.19
CA LEU A 131 6.68 -8.15 2.76
C LEU A 131 6.10 -9.04 3.84
N TYR A 132 4.80 -8.96 4.03
CA TYR A 132 4.04 -9.78 4.96
C TYR A 132 2.91 -10.49 4.22
N GLY A 133 2.58 -11.72 4.65
CA GLY A 133 1.52 -12.53 4.05
C GLY A 133 1.92 -13.17 2.71
N MET A 134 3.22 -13.35 2.46
CA MET A 134 3.72 -14.10 1.31
C MET A 134 3.68 -15.60 1.61
N GLU A 135 3.47 -16.43 0.58
CA GLU A 135 3.28 -17.88 0.74
C GLU A 135 4.22 -18.73 -0.09
N GLU A 136 4.56 -18.28 -1.29
CA GLU A 136 5.48 -19.00 -2.16
C GLU A 136 6.41 -18.09 -2.97
N ASP A 137 7.61 -18.59 -3.24
CA ASP A 137 8.53 -18.08 -4.25
C ASP A 137 8.15 -18.67 -5.61
N ILE A 138 7.78 -17.79 -6.54
CA ILE A 138 7.30 -18.16 -7.87
C ILE A 138 8.35 -17.81 -8.91
N ALA A 139 9.25 -18.74 -9.17
CA ALA A 139 10.15 -18.69 -10.32
C ALA A 139 9.48 -19.22 -11.59
N SER A 140 9.85 -18.69 -12.76
CA SER A 140 9.58 -19.27 -14.10
C SER A 140 8.17 -19.12 -14.70
N TYR A 141 7.31 -18.27 -14.14
CA TYR A 141 5.97 -18.01 -14.71
C TYR A 141 5.98 -17.06 -15.92
N GLY A 142 7.15 -16.60 -16.35
CA GLY A 142 7.39 -15.87 -17.59
C GLY A 142 8.88 -15.59 -17.73
N SER A 143 9.40 -15.58 -18.95
CA SER A 143 10.77 -15.12 -19.22
C SER A 143 10.73 -13.83 -20.03
N ALA A 144 11.64 -12.90 -19.69
CA ALA A 144 11.90 -11.73 -20.50
C ALA A 144 12.29 -12.16 -21.93
N PRO A 145 11.90 -11.41 -22.97
CA PRO A 145 12.48 -11.57 -24.30
C PRO A 145 14.01 -11.40 -24.25
N GLY A 146 14.74 -12.15 -25.07
CA GLY A 146 16.22 -12.17 -25.04
C GLY A 146 16.89 -10.81 -25.29
N SER A 147 16.17 -9.81 -25.79
CA SER A 147 16.68 -8.47 -26.10
C SER A 147 16.21 -7.35 -25.14
N TRP A 148 15.69 -7.68 -23.95
CA TRP A 148 15.06 -6.69 -23.03
C TRP A 148 16.03 -5.83 -22.19
N GLY A 149 17.33 -5.86 -22.50
CA GLY A 149 18.33 -5.02 -21.83
C GLY A 149 18.58 -5.38 -20.35
N SER A 150 19.25 -4.47 -19.63
CA SER A 150 19.61 -4.66 -18.22
C SER A 150 18.39 -4.76 -17.30
N TYR A 151 17.28 -4.15 -17.71
CA TYR A 151 16.02 -4.20 -16.98
C TYR A 151 15.50 -5.64 -16.85
N GLY A 152 15.63 -6.44 -17.90
CA GLY A 152 15.22 -7.85 -17.89
C GLY A 152 15.80 -8.62 -16.70
N SER A 153 17.03 -8.33 -16.29
CA SER A 153 17.66 -8.99 -15.14
C SER A 153 16.99 -8.67 -13.79
N LEU A 154 16.39 -7.49 -13.63
CA LEU A 154 15.68 -7.07 -12.41
C LEU A 154 14.39 -7.86 -12.21
N VAL A 155 13.66 -8.07 -13.30
CA VAL A 155 12.28 -8.57 -13.28
C VAL A 155 12.12 -9.97 -13.87
N SER A 156 13.20 -10.70 -14.15
CA SER A 156 13.15 -12.07 -14.72
C SER A 156 13.32 -13.20 -13.71
N ALA A 157 13.69 -12.89 -12.46
CA ALA A 157 13.90 -13.95 -11.45
C ALA A 157 12.59 -14.49 -10.86
N GLY A 158 11.44 -13.96 -11.27
CA GLY A 158 10.15 -14.28 -10.67
C GLY A 158 9.80 -13.31 -9.55
N GLY A 159 9.10 -13.80 -8.54
CA GLY A 159 8.50 -12.96 -7.51
C GLY A 159 8.01 -13.77 -6.32
N PHE A 160 7.35 -13.08 -5.38
CA PHE A 160 6.62 -13.74 -4.31
C PHE A 160 5.14 -13.64 -4.57
N ARG A 161 4.42 -14.73 -4.33
CA ARG A 161 2.95 -14.71 -4.29
C ARG A 161 2.45 -14.73 -2.86
N GLY A 162 1.39 -13.96 -2.62
CA GLY A 162 0.52 -14.14 -1.46
C GLY A 162 -0.74 -14.91 -1.85
N SER A 163 -1.40 -15.53 -0.87
CA SER A 163 -2.69 -16.16 -1.13
C SER A 163 -3.68 -15.16 -1.68
N ASN A 164 -4.54 -15.65 -2.57
CA ASN A 164 -5.84 -15.04 -2.76
C ASN A 164 -6.58 -15.18 -1.45
N ILE A 165 -6.76 -14.10 -0.72
CA ILE A 165 -7.92 -14.05 0.18
C ILE A 165 -8.91 -13.21 -0.60
N PRO A 166 -9.89 -13.79 -1.33
CA PRO A 166 -10.92 -13.02 -2.04
C PRO A 166 -11.80 -12.18 -1.08
N ASN A 167 -11.46 -12.18 0.21
CA ASN A 167 -12.01 -11.38 1.29
C ASN A 167 -10.90 -10.82 2.20
N CYS A 168 -9.69 -10.60 1.67
CA CYS A 168 -8.66 -9.91 2.43
C CYS A 168 -9.25 -8.54 2.80
N SER A 169 -9.35 -8.28 4.09
CA SER A 169 -9.88 -7.01 4.59
C SER A 169 -8.71 -6.23 5.15
N ILE A 170 -8.48 -5.06 4.55
CA ILE A 170 -7.52 -4.08 5.05
C ILE A 170 -7.87 -3.72 6.50
N GLN A 171 -9.16 -3.64 6.83
CA GLN A 171 -9.64 -3.37 8.19
C GLN A 171 -9.33 -4.49 9.18
N SER A 172 -9.34 -5.75 8.73
CA SER A 172 -8.99 -6.90 9.58
C SER A 172 -7.49 -7.22 9.58
N GLY A 173 -6.67 -6.51 8.81
CA GLY A 173 -5.22 -6.71 8.73
C GLY A 173 -4.82 -8.06 8.09
N THR A 174 -5.70 -8.66 7.29
CA THR A 174 -5.49 -9.99 6.69
C THR A 174 -4.87 -9.94 5.30
N CYS A 175 -4.90 -8.77 4.64
CA CYS A 175 -4.27 -8.60 3.34
C CYS A 175 -2.75 -8.71 3.45
N PRO A 176 -2.07 -9.38 2.50
CA PRO A 176 -0.65 -9.22 2.33
C PRO A 176 -0.29 -7.75 2.14
N TYR A 177 0.86 -7.33 2.65
CA TYR A 177 1.27 -5.93 2.55
C TYR A 177 2.79 -5.77 2.49
N ILE A 178 3.19 -4.65 1.92
CA ILE A 178 4.54 -4.13 1.93
C ILE A 178 4.64 -3.17 3.11
N GLU A 179 5.69 -3.28 3.92
CA GLU A 179 6.02 -2.32 4.97
C GLU A 179 7.31 -1.60 4.60
N ILE A 180 7.27 -0.26 4.62
CA ILE A 180 8.42 0.61 4.44
C ILE A 180 8.69 1.27 5.79
N ALA A 181 9.83 0.96 6.41
CA ALA A 181 10.21 1.44 7.74
C ALA A 181 11.21 2.60 7.68
N ASN A 182 11.51 3.18 8.85
CA ASN A 182 12.51 4.23 9.04
C ASN A 182 12.25 5.52 8.23
N LEU A 183 10.98 5.84 7.98
CA LEU A 183 10.59 7.06 7.28
C LEU A 183 10.75 8.28 8.19
N THR A 184 11.08 9.43 7.59
CA THR A 184 11.12 10.72 8.28
C THR A 184 9.76 11.38 8.18
N ILE A 185 9.09 11.62 9.31
CA ILE A 185 7.78 12.27 9.34
C ILE A 185 7.87 13.66 8.69
N GLY A 186 6.93 13.99 7.82
CA GLY A 186 6.89 15.22 7.02
C GLY A 186 7.71 15.18 5.74
N GLN A 187 8.55 14.16 5.54
CA GLN A 187 9.32 13.97 4.30
C GLN A 187 8.45 13.32 3.23
N ALA A 188 8.52 13.86 2.01
CA ALA A 188 7.90 13.24 0.84
C ALA A 188 8.78 12.12 0.28
N TYR A 189 8.14 11.05 -0.19
CA TYR A 189 8.75 9.87 -0.79
C TYR A 189 8.07 9.51 -2.12
N ASP A 190 8.88 9.06 -3.07
CA ASP A 190 8.42 8.41 -4.29
C ASP A 190 8.64 6.89 -4.15
N VAL A 191 7.60 6.10 -4.37
CA VAL A 191 7.64 4.63 -4.42
C VAL A 191 7.43 4.18 -5.87
N GLN A 192 8.33 3.37 -6.40
CA GLN A 192 8.17 2.76 -7.72
C GLN A 192 8.03 1.25 -7.53
N ILE A 193 6.89 0.71 -7.97
CA ILE A 193 6.60 -0.74 -7.95
C ILE A 193 6.70 -1.24 -9.39
N LEU A 194 7.42 -2.33 -9.58
CA LEU A 194 7.72 -2.91 -10.89
C LEU A 194 7.28 -4.37 -10.89
N GLU A 195 6.72 -4.83 -11.99
CA GLU A 195 6.26 -6.21 -12.15
C GLU A 195 7.18 -7.04 -13.03
N SER A 196 7.17 -8.35 -12.78
CA SER A 196 7.84 -9.33 -13.63
C SER A 196 7.06 -9.62 -14.90
N PHE A 197 7.78 -10.22 -15.83
CA PHE A 197 7.18 -10.94 -16.94
C PHE A 197 6.34 -12.09 -16.39
N TRP A 198 5.05 -12.08 -16.71
CA TRP A 198 4.12 -13.11 -16.27
C TRP A 198 3.25 -13.59 -17.42
N ASN A 199 3.09 -14.91 -17.50
CA ASN A 199 2.15 -15.58 -18.39
C ASN A 199 0.79 -15.87 -17.73
N TYR A 200 0.49 -15.21 -16.60
CA TYR A 200 -0.74 -15.41 -15.86
C TYR A 200 -1.34 -14.05 -15.48
N ASN A 201 -2.67 -13.96 -15.58
CA ASN A 201 -3.44 -12.78 -15.21
C ASN A 201 -3.60 -12.70 -13.68
N TRP A 202 -2.51 -12.42 -12.96
CA TRP A 202 -2.51 -12.17 -11.52
C TRP A 202 -2.47 -10.67 -11.27
N ALA A 203 -3.57 -10.00 -11.61
CA ALA A 203 -3.71 -8.56 -11.45
C ALA A 203 -3.61 -8.19 -9.98
N THR A 204 -2.58 -7.41 -9.63
CA THR A 204 -2.30 -7.04 -8.24
C THR A 204 -2.66 -5.58 -8.02
N GLN A 205 -3.61 -5.34 -7.13
CA GLN A 205 -3.99 -4.03 -6.64
C GLN A 205 -3.12 -3.65 -5.44
N PHE A 206 -2.42 -2.52 -5.56
CA PHE A 206 -1.67 -1.88 -4.49
C PHE A 206 -2.51 -0.76 -3.90
N SER A 207 -2.74 -0.77 -2.58
CA SER A 207 -3.58 0.21 -1.89
C SER A 207 -2.88 0.80 -0.66
N ASP A 208 -3.15 2.07 -0.38
CA ASP A 208 -2.71 2.73 0.85
C ASP A 208 -3.65 2.47 2.05
N GLY A 209 -4.74 1.71 1.87
CA GLY A 209 -5.76 1.48 2.87
C GLY A 209 -6.66 2.68 3.18
N SER A 210 -6.48 3.79 2.46
CA SER A 210 -7.22 5.05 2.56
C SER A 210 -8.19 5.25 1.40
N GLY A 211 -8.41 4.22 0.59
CA GLY A 211 -9.24 4.25 -0.61
C GLY A 211 -8.48 4.58 -1.89
N ASN A 212 -7.18 4.94 -1.82
CA ASN A 212 -6.37 5.10 -3.04
C ASN A 212 -5.75 3.76 -3.41
N SER A 213 -5.84 3.41 -4.69
CA SER A 213 -5.26 2.18 -5.21
C SER A 213 -4.87 2.29 -6.67
N VAL A 214 -3.97 1.41 -7.08
CA VAL A 214 -3.60 1.19 -8.48
C VAL A 214 -3.47 -0.30 -8.71
N THR A 215 -3.81 -0.77 -9.90
CA THR A 215 -3.71 -2.20 -10.25
C THR A 215 -2.73 -2.37 -11.40
N LEU A 216 -1.78 -3.28 -11.21
CA LEU A 216 -0.85 -3.72 -12.23
C LEU A 216 -1.24 -5.13 -12.75
N ASN A 217 -0.55 -5.60 -13.79
CA ASN A 217 -0.80 -6.84 -14.52
C ASN A 217 -2.24 -7.01 -15.04
N GLN A 218 -2.88 -5.92 -15.48
CA GLN A 218 -4.23 -6.02 -16.02
C GLN A 218 -4.23 -6.61 -17.44
N GLY A 219 -4.89 -7.76 -17.61
CA GLY A 219 -5.23 -8.29 -18.93
C GLY A 219 -4.12 -9.06 -19.64
N ALA A 220 -3.10 -9.54 -18.90
CA ALA A 220 -2.12 -10.46 -19.47
C ALA A 220 -2.79 -11.77 -19.91
N PRO A 221 -2.66 -12.19 -21.18
CA PRO A 221 -3.23 -13.47 -21.62
C PRO A 221 -2.48 -14.62 -20.94
N ALA A 222 -3.23 -15.63 -20.52
CA ALA A 222 -2.64 -16.83 -19.96
C ALA A 222 -1.79 -17.53 -21.05
N ALA A 223 -0.52 -17.77 -20.76
CA ALA A 223 0.41 -18.49 -21.63
C ALA A 223 1.06 -19.67 -20.88
N PRO A 224 1.60 -20.67 -21.60
CA PRO A 224 2.19 -21.84 -20.97
C PRO A 224 3.34 -21.48 -20.02
N PHE A 225 3.45 -22.22 -18.93
CA PHE A 225 4.57 -22.10 -17.99
C PHE A 225 5.93 -22.20 -18.70
N GLY A 226 6.88 -21.35 -18.33
CA GLY A 226 8.22 -21.29 -18.93
C GLY A 226 8.30 -20.73 -20.36
N SER A 227 7.18 -20.29 -20.95
CA SER A 227 7.22 -19.60 -22.25
C SER A 227 7.64 -18.13 -22.10
N THR A 228 8.14 -17.54 -23.19
CA THR A 228 8.38 -16.09 -23.26
C THR A 228 7.08 -15.36 -22.95
N ALA A 229 7.16 -14.38 -22.05
CA ALA A 229 5.98 -13.60 -21.69
C ALA A 229 5.34 -12.92 -22.90
N SER A 230 4.03 -13.07 -23.02
CA SER A 230 3.22 -12.46 -24.08
C SER A 230 2.70 -11.08 -23.68
N SER A 231 2.73 -10.73 -22.39
CA SER A 231 2.45 -9.41 -21.86
C SER A 231 3.75 -8.61 -21.63
N VAL A 232 3.64 -7.30 -21.76
CA VAL A 232 4.68 -6.36 -21.35
C VAL A 232 4.51 -6.10 -19.86
N PRO A 233 5.56 -6.23 -19.02
CA PRO A 233 5.44 -5.93 -17.61
C PRO A 233 5.14 -4.45 -17.39
N GLN A 234 4.61 -4.14 -16.21
CA GLN A 234 4.11 -2.81 -15.89
C GLN A 234 4.80 -2.27 -14.65
N TYR A 235 4.86 -0.94 -14.57
CA TYR A 235 5.27 -0.25 -13.36
C TYR A 235 4.34 0.91 -13.05
N VAL A 236 4.39 1.34 -11.80
CA VAL A 236 3.72 2.56 -11.33
C VAL A 236 4.62 3.29 -10.35
N VAL A 237 4.53 4.62 -10.36
CA VAL A 237 5.12 5.48 -9.34
C VAL A 237 4.01 6.08 -8.49
N GLY A 238 4.11 5.95 -7.17
CA GLY A 238 3.27 6.63 -6.20
C GLY A 238 4.08 7.65 -5.41
N ARG A 239 3.43 8.72 -4.94
CA ARG A 239 4.02 9.71 -4.04
C ARG A 239 3.20 9.82 -2.76
N PHE A 240 3.88 9.90 -1.61
CA PHE A 240 3.25 10.18 -0.32
C PHE A 240 4.15 11.04 0.56
N THR A 241 3.57 11.72 1.55
CA THR A 241 4.31 12.40 2.62
C THR A 241 4.16 11.57 3.88
N ALA A 242 5.26 11.07 4.42
CA ALA A 242 5.23 10.21 5.59
C ALA A 242 4.61 10.96 6.78
N ASP A 243 3.49 10.47 7.30
CA ASP A 243 2.88 10.94 8.54
C ASP A 243 3.36 10.14 9.76
N GLN A 244 4.04 9.02 9.51
CA GLN A 244 4.62 8.11 10.49
C GLN A 244 5.98 7.59 10.04
N ALA A 245 6.69 6.91 10.95
CA ALA A 245 7.97 6.26 10.64
C ALA A 245 7.82 4.99 9.78
N THR A 246 6.58 4.54 9.55
CA THR A 246 6.25 3.35 8.75
C THR A 246 5.12 3.64 7.77
N GLN A 247 5.25 3.16 6.53
CA GLN A 247 4.18 3.15 5.52
C GLN A 247 3.82 1.71 5.18
N ARG A 248 2.52 1.43 5.06
CA ARG A 248 2.03 0.15 4.54
C ARG A 248 1.39 0.33 3.18
N ILE A 249 1.66 -0.61 2.27
CA ILE A 249 0.99 -0.72 0.98
C ILE A 249 0.38 -2.11 0.93
N TYR A 250 -0.94 -2.18 1.04
CA TYR A 250 -1.69 -3.43 0.98
C TYR A 250 -1.74 -3.95 -0.45
N MET A 251 -1.67 -5.26 -0.58
CA MET A 251 -1.81 -5.96 -1.85
C MET A 251 -3.11 -6.76 -1.81
N ASN A 252 -3.91 -6.62 -2.85
CA ASN A 252 -5.12 -7.42 -3.08
C ASN A 252 -5.15 -7.89 -4.54
N SER A 253 -5.81 -9.01 -4.82
CA SER A 253 -5.96 -9.52 -6.18
C SER A 253 -7.41 -9.40 -6.62
N THR A 254 -7.63 -9.08 -7.89
CA THR A 254 -8.97 -9.13 -8.50
C THR A 254 -9.22 -10.45 -9.24
N THR A 255 -8.20 -11.30 -9.34
CA THR A 255 -8.27 -12.55 -10.12
C THR A 255 -8.00 -13.77 -9.25
N ASP A 256 -6.80 -13.85 -8.69
CA ASP A 256 -6.42 -14.92 -7.79
C ASP A 256 -5.28 -14.48 -6.86
N HIS A 257 -4.04 -14.50 -7.33
CA HIS A 257 -2.90 -14.21 -6.49
C HIS A 257 -2.50 -12.73 -6.52
N VAL A 258 -1.94 -12.27 -5.40
CA VAL A 258 -1.12 -11.05 -5.39
C VAL A 258 0.31 -11.41 -5.69
N VAL A 259 0.99 -10.54 -6.42
CA VAL A 259 2.36 -10.77 -6.85
C VAL A 259 3.21 -9.56 -6.52
N PHE A 260 4.39 -9.83 -5.96
CA PHE A 260 5.42 -8.82 -5.76
C PHE A 260 6.70 -9.24 -6.48
N THR A 261 7.27 -8.34 -7.28
CA THR A 261 8.54 -8.56 -8.00
C THR A 261 9.63 -7.64 -7.49
N ALA A 262 9.51 -6.34 -7.71
CA ALA A 262 10.52 -5.40 -7.27
C ALA A 262 9.89 -4.08 -6.87
N MET A 263 10.58 -3.34 -6.02
CA MET A 263 10.24 -1.95 -5.73
C MET A 263 11.47 -1.15 -5.33
N GLN A 264 11.38 0.17 -5.48
CA GLN A 264 12.26 1.10 -4.79
C GLN A 264 11.46 2.22 -4.13
N VAL A 265 12.05 2.80 -3.09
CA VAL A 265 11.56 3.98 -2.38
C VAL A 265 12.70 4.99 -2.35
N ARG A 266 12.39 6.23 -2.67
CA ARG A 266 13.34 7.35 -2.64
C ARG A 266 12.72 8.52 -1.93
N THR A 267 13.53 9.37 -1.32
CA THR A 267 13.04 10.69 -0.94
C THR A 267 12.63 11.42 -2.22
N ALA A 268 11.45 12.00 -2.23
CA ALA A 268 11.08 12.94 -3.25
C ALA A 268 12.10 14.07 -3.22
N ASN A 269 12.64 14.46 -4.38
CA ASN A 269 13.28 15.77 -4.48
C ASN A 269 12.26 16.78 -3.95
N PRO A 270 12.64 17.65 -3.00
CA PRO A 270 11.76 18.72 -2.61
C PRO A 270 11.44 19.47 -3.90
N VAL A 271 10.17 19.40 -4.31
CA VAL A 271 9.67 20.33 -5.31
C VAL A 271 9.95 21.68 -4.66
N PRO A 272 10.81 22.54 -5.23
CA PRO A 272 11.06 23.84 -4.65
C PRO A 272 9.68 24.44 -4.44
N GLU A 273 9.28 24.66 -3.19
CA GLU A 273 7.97 25.25 -2.98
C GLU A 273 7.95 26.51 -3.84
N PRO A 274 6.91 26.71 -4.67
CA PRO A 274 6.77 28.00 -5.32
C PRO A 274 6.88 29.04 -4.21
N THR A 275 7.44 30.20 -4.51
CA THR A 275 7.82 31.27 -3.57
C THR A 275 6.70 31.83 -2.67
N THR A 276 5.62 31.09 -2.41
CA THR A 276 4.52 31.36 -1.48
C THR A 276 4.99 31.64 -0.06
N LEU A 277 6.01 30.95 0.46
CA LEU A 277 6.60 31.35 1.75
C LEU A 277 7.25 32.74 1.70
N LEU A 278 7.89 33.07 0.57
CA LEU A 278 8.43 34.41 0.29
C LEU A 278 7.29 35.44 0.15
N LEU A 279 6.15 35.06 -0.41
CA LEU A 279 4.96 35.89 -0.57
C LEU A 279 4.23 36.15 0.74
N VAL A 280 4.14 35.16 1.65
CA VAL A 280 3.61 35.34 3.00
C VAL A 280 4.55 36.25 3.83
N SER A 281 5.86 36.06 3.68
CA SER A 281 6.87 36.93 4.32
C SER A 281 6.79 38.38 3.81
N ALA A 282 6.66 38.55 2.48
CA ALA A 282 6.53 39.85 1.85
C ALA A 282 5.19 40.54 2.20
N ALA A 283 4.09 39.79 2.29
CA ALA A 283 2.79 40.30 2.70
C ALA A 283 2.80 40.81 4.14
N LEU A 284 3.44 40.08 5.07
CA LEU A 284 3.57 40.53 6.46
C LEU A 284 4.47 41.77 6.59
N MET A 285 5.55 41.86 5.82
CA MET A 285 6.38 43.07 5.77
C MET A 285 5.63 44.27 5.16
N GLY A 286 4.82 44.05 4.13
CA GLY A 286 3.98 45.09 3.51
C GLY A 286 2.95 45.70 4.48
N VAL A 287 2.29 44.86 5.30
CA VAL A 287 1.30 45.31 6.30
C VAL A 287 1.97 46.11 7.44
N GLY A 288 3.19 45.73 7.84
CA GLY A 288 3.98 46.49 8.82
C GLY A 288 4.37 47.89 8.35
N VAL A 289 4.65 48.08 7.06
CA VAL A 289 5.00 49.39 6.49
C VAL A 289 3.76 50.25 6.24
N ALA A 290 2.66 49.66 5.78
CA ALA A 290 1.40 50.38 5.54
C ALA A 290 0.79 50.94 6.84
N SER A 291 0.84 50.17 7.95
CA SER A 291 0.32 50.60 9.25
C SER A 291 1.10 51.77 9.89
N ARG A 292 2.39 51.93 9.55
CA ARG A 292 3.20 53.08 10.02
C ARG A 292 2.90 54.38 9.27
N ARG A 293 2.43 54.31 8.02
CA ARG A 293 2.04 55.51 7.24
C ARG A 293 0.70 56.10 7.68
N ALA A 294 -0.25 55.28 8.14
CA ALA A 294 -1.58 55.75 8.52
C ALA A 294 -1.62 56.62 9.80
N ARG A 295 -0.58 56.61 10.65
CA ARG A 295 -0.56 57.36 11.91
C ARG A 295 -0.02 58.80 11.82
N ARG A 296 0.33 59.30 10.63
CA ARG A 296 0.96 60.64 10.47
C ARG A 296 0.04 61.76 9.99
N CYS A 297 -1.25 61.51 9.83
CA CYS A 297 -2.21 62.56 9.45
C CYS A 297 -3.29 62.73 10.54
N SER A 298 -2.90 63.28 11.69
CA SER A 298 -3.87 63.96 12.56
C SER A 298 -3.76 65.46 12.29
N PRO A 299 -4.79 66.11 11.71
CA PRO A 299 -4.80 67.55 11.52
C PRO A 299 -4.93 68.23 12.89
N ALA A 300 -3.99 69.14 13.17
CA ALA A 300 -4.07 70.02 14.33
C ALA A 300 -5.28 70.95 14.16
N THR A 301 -6.20 70.89 15.12
CA THR A 301 -7.33 71.81 15.25
C THR A 301 -6.79 73.15 15.73
N ALA A 302 -6.81 74.18 14.87
CA ALA A 302 -6.53 75.55 15.25
C ALA A 302 -7.84 76.24 15.65
N GLY A 303 -7.81 76.96 16.78
CA GLY A 303 -8.88 77.84 17.27
C GLY A 303 -8.75 79.26 16.76
#